data_AF-A0A8J7JYL2-F1
#
_entry.id   AF-A0A8J7JYL2-F1
#
_cell.length_a   1.000
_cell.length_b   1.000
_cell.length_c   1.000
_cell.angle_alpha   90.00
_cell.angle_beta   90.00
_cell.angle_gamma   90.00
#
_symmetry.space_group_name_H-M   'P 1'
#
loop_
_entity.id
_entity.type
_entity.pdbx_description
1 polymer ?
#
loop_
_entity_poly.entity_id
_entity_poly.type
_entity_poly.pdbx_seq_one_letter_code
_entity_poly.pdbx_strand_id
1 'polypeptide(L)'
;MKRKIIILLIAASVGVTVYINNVKTLLDPEVRSQLESALLEQPEFPARPVWWEDDSVMAIGVVNKDENHDAEAKKACQIAARFGITDLKVEVYDILKIQQFEEWMLIGKSSCKPKQ
;
A
#
# COMPACT_ATOMS: atom_id res chain seq x y z
N MET A 1 30.10 -11.62 34.39
CA MET A 1 28.69 -11.97 34.07
C MET A 1 27.96 -10.83 33.37
N LYS A 2 27.95 -9.59 33.90
CA LYS A 2 27.27 -8.42 33.28
C LYS A 2 27.64 -8.20 31.79
N ARG A 3 28.93 -8.33 31.44
CA ARG A 3 29.41 -8.18 30.05
C ARG A 3 28.86 -9.23 29.08
N LYS A 4 28.60 -10.47 29.54
CA LYS A 4 28.02 -11.54 28.71
C LYS A 4 26.53 -11.29 28.45
N ILE A 5 25.81 -10.79 29.45
CA ILE A 5 24.38 -10.42 29.33
C ILE A 5 24.22 -9.27 28.32
N ILE A 6 25.08 -8.25 28.40
CA ILE A 6 25.05 -7.12 27.45
C ILE A 6 25.29 -7.60 26.01
N ILE A 7 26.27 -8.47 25.79
CA ILE A 7 26.55 -9.02 24.44
C ILE A 7 25.36 -9.83 23.92
N LEU A 8 24.72 -10.63 24.78
CA LEU A 8 23.56 -11.42 24.40
C LEU A 8 22.35 -10.55 24.03
N LEU A 9 22.13 -9.45 24.77
CA LEU A 9 21.08 -8.48 24.45
C LEU A 9 21.33 -7.78 23.11
N ILE A 10 22.58 -7.37 22.85
CA ILE A 10 22.95 -6.75 21.56
C ILE A 10 22.72 -7.76 20.42
N ALA A 11 23.17 -9.00 20.59
CA ALA A 11 22.98 -10.05 19.59
C ALA A 11 21.50 -10.35 19.33
N ALA A 12 20.66 -10.37 20.39
CA ALA A 12 19.23 -10.56 20.27
C ALA A 12 18.56 -9.39 19.53
N SER A 13 18.91 -8.14 19.84
CA SER A 13 18.37 -6.96 19.14
C SER A 13 18.74 -6.96 17.65
N VAL A 14 20.00 -7.26 17.32
CA VAL A 14 20.43 -7.38 15.92
C VAL A 14 19.67 -8.51 15.22
N GLY A 15 19.51 -9.66 15.89
CA GLY A 15 18.75 -10.79 15.34
C GLY A 15 17.30 -10.43 15.03
N VAL A 16 16.62 -9.70 15.92
CA VAL A 16 15.25 -9.24 15.70
C VAL A 16 15.17 -8.26 14.53
N THR A 17 16.09 -7.29 14.44
CA THR A 17 16.11 -6.33 13.32
C THR A 17 16.31 -7.03 11.97
N VAL A 18 17.25 -7.98 11.89
CA VAL A 18 17.49 -8.76 10.66
C VAL A 18 16.26 -9.59 10.30
N TYR A 19 15.61 -10.20 11.29
CA TYR A 19 14.39 -10.96 11.06
C TYR A 19 13.27 -10.08 10.50
N ILE A 20 13.00 -8.91 11.09
CA ILE A 20 11.97 -7.98 10.61
C ILE A 20 12.28 -7.52 9.18
N ASN A 21 13.52 -7.13 8.89
CA ASN A 21 13.90 -6.67 7.56
C ASN A 21 13.83 -7.77 6.49
N ASN A 22 14.08 -9.02 6.85
CA ASN A 22 13.97 -10.14 5.89
C ASN A 22 12.52 -10.59 5.67
N VAL A 23 11.62 -10.35 6.62
CA VAL A 23 10.21 -10.72 6.49
C VAL A 23 9.40 -9.64 5.76
N LYS A 24 9.79 -8.37 5.86
CA LYS A 24 9.18 -7.29 5.09
C LYS A 24 9.67 -7.33 3.63
N THR A 25 8.88 -7.92 2.74
CA THR A 25 9.04 -7.73 1.30
C THR A 25 8.54 -6.34 0.91
N LEU A 26 9.42 -5.35 1.04
CA LEU A 26 9.17 -4.01 0.55
C LEU A 26 9.14 -4.01 -0.99
N LEU A 27 8.32 -3.13 -1.57
CA LEU A 27 8.31 -2.96 -3.01
C LEU A 27 9.58 -2.24 -3.44
N ASP A 28 10.13 -2.61 -4.59
CA ASP A 28 11.20 -1.84 -5.20
C ASP A 28 10.68 -0.40 -5.48
N PRO A 29 11.40 0.66 -5.08
CA PRO A 29 10.98 2.03 -5.32
C PRO A 29 10.64 2.34 -6.78
N GLU A 30 11.34 1.71 -7.73
CA GLU A 30 11.08 1.86 -9.16
C GLU A 30 9.74 1.23 -9.54
N VAL A 31 9.45 0.02 -9.04
CA VAL A 31 8.18 -0.68 -9.27
C VAL A 31 7.01 0.13 -8.71
N ARG A 32 7.18 0.71 -7.53
CA ARG A 32 6.20 1.60 -6.91
C ARG A 32 5.95 2.85 -7.76
N SER A 33 7.02 3.53 -8.19
CA SER A 33 6.93 4.70 -9.08
C SER A 33 6.21 4.41 -10.40
N GLN A 34 6.47 3.24 -10.99
CA GLN A 34 5.81 2.79 -12.21
C GLN A 34 4.32 2.51 -12.01
N LEU A 35 3.94 1.86 -10.90
CA LEU A 35 2.53 1.65 -10.55
C LEU A 35 1.82 2.98 -10.35
N GLU A 36 2.39 3.88 -9.56
CA GLU A 36 1.84 5.22 -9.35
C GLU A 36 1.61 5.89 -10.71
N SER A 37 2.64 5.94 -11.56
CA SER A 37 2.57 6.51 -12.91
C SER A 37 1.45 5.90 -13.77
N ALA A 38 1.28 4.58 -13.74
CA ALA A 38 0.25 3.88 -14.50
C ALA A 38 -1.19 4.12 -14.00
N LEU A 39 -1.36 4.29 -12.69
CA LEU A 39 -2.66 4.69 -12.12
C LEU A 39 -3.06 6.07 -12.62
N LEU A 40 -2.10 6.93 -12.86
CA LEU A 40 -2.34 8.33 -13.20
C LEU A 40 -2.67 8.58 -14.65
N GLU A 41 -2.44 7.58 -15.48
CA GLU A 41 -2.95 7.52 -16.83
C GLU A 41 -4.44 7.15 -16.85
N GLN A 42 -5.00 6.70 -15.72
CA GLN A 42 -6.42 6.35 -15.63
C GLN A 42 -7.26 7.58 -15.25
N PRO A 43 -8.30 7.91 -16.05
CA PRO A 43 -9.13 9.09 -15.81
C PRO A 43 -9.94 9.04 -14.50
N GLU A 44 -10.20 7.85 -13.95
CA GLU A 44 -10.89 7.68 -12.67
C GLU A 44 -10.03 7.95 -11.43
N PHE A 45 -8.71 8.06 -11.58
CA PHE A 45 -7.76 8.27 -10.49
C PHE A 45 -7.17 9.69 -10.55
N PRO A 46 -7.84 10.70 -9.98
CA PRO A 46 -7.47 12.11 -10.13
C PRO A 46 -6.19 12.54 -9.39
N ALA A 47 -5.60 11.71 -8.52
CA ALA A 47 -4.50 12.12 -7.62
C ALA A 47 -3.28 11.18 -7.66
N ARG A 48 -2.05 11.75 -7.62
CA ARG A 48 -0.74 11.03 -7.54
C ARG A 48 -0.17 11.06 -6.11
N PRO A 49 0.42 9.94 -5.67
CA PRO A 49 -0.31 8.82 -5.10
C PRO A 49 -1.07 9.22 -3.83
N VAL A 50 -2.17 8.54 -3.56
CA VAL A 50 -2.71 8.48 -2.19
C VAL A 50 -1.88 7.43 -1.43
N TRP A 51 -1.86 7.58 -0.12
CA TRP A 51 -0.81 7.12 0.78
C TRP A 51 -0.44 5.63 0.67
N TRP A 52 0.76 5.30 1.15
CA TRP A 52 1.22 3.92 1.29
C TRP A 52 1.44 3.58 2.76
N GLU A 53 1.05 2.37 3.16
CA GLU A 53 1.38 1.79 4.46
C GLU A 53 2.28 0.57 4.26
N ASP A 54 3.57 0.72 4.59
CA ASP A 54 4.60 -0.33 4.56
C ASP A 54 4.63 -1.15 3.25
N ASP A 55 4.35 -0.51 2.11
CA ASP A 55 4.24 -1.10 0.76
C ASP A 55 3.20 -2.26 0.64
N SER A 56 2.39 -2.48 1.68
CA SER A 56 1.38 -3.54 1.78
C SER A 56 -0.05 -3.02 1.59
N VAL A 57 -0.28 -1.74 1.86
CA VAL A 57 -1.54 -1.04 1.58
C VAL A 57 -1.25 0.18 0.71
N MET A 58 -2.01 0.31 -0.37
CA MET A 58 -2.04 1.50 -1.22
C MET A 58 -3.44 2.11 -1.13
N ALA A 59 -3.52 3.31 -0.58
CA ALA A 59 -4.73 4.11 -0.63
C ALA A 59 -4.78 4.85 -1.98
N ILE A 60 -5.95 4.95 -2.60
CA ILE A 60 -6.21 5.69 -3.83
C ILE A 60 -7.41 6.62 -3.63
N GLY A 61 -7.34 7.83 -4.18
CA GLY A 61 -8.42 8.80 -4.10
C GLY A 61 -9.28 8.72 -5.35
N VAL A 62 -10.59 8.71 -5.18
CA VAL A 62 -11.55 8.82 -6.29
C VAL A 62 -12.56 9.93 -5.97
N VAL A 63 -13.14 10.53 -7.02
CA VAL A 63 -14.33 11.36 -6.84
C VAL A 63 -15.51 10.43 -6.65
N ASN A 64 -16.08 10.44 -5.45
CA ASN A 64 -17.23 9.61 -5.11
C ASN A 64 -18.43 9.98 -6.00
N LYS A 65 -18.85 9.01 -6.82
CA LYS A 65 -20.04 9.10 -7.67
C LYS A 65 -21.11 8.11 -7.24
N ASP A 66 -20.72 7.08 -6.49
CA ASP A 66 -21.53 5.93 -6.10
C ASP A 66 -21.12 5.44 -4.70
N GLU A 67 -22.01 4.75 -3.98
CA GLU A 67 -21.74 4.33 -2.59
C GLU A 67 -20.62 3.27 -2.45
N ASN A 68 -20.23 2.60 -3.53
CA ASN A 68 -19.23 1.52 -3.51
C ASN A 68 -18.24 1.65 -4.68
N HIS A 69 -16.95 1.74 -4.35
CA HIS A 69 -15.84 1.86 -5.29
C HIS A 69 -14.86 0.66 -5.24
N ASP A 70 -15.35 -0.55 -4.92
CA ASP A 70 -14.59 -1.79 -4.98
C ASP A 70 -14.12 -2.12 -6.41
N ALA A 71 -14.84 -1.65 -7.44
CA ALA A 71 -14.48 -1.88 -8.83
C ALA A 71 -13.19 -1.14 -9.21
N GLU A 72 -13.04 0.09 -8.74
CA GLU A 72 -11.86 0.93 -8.86
C GLU A 72 -10.68 0.31 -8.11
N ALA A 73 -10.92 -0.20 -6.89
CA ALA A 73 -9.92 -0.95 -6.14
C ALA A 73 -9.43 -2.20 -6.90
N LYS A 74 -10.36 -2.94 -7.52
CA LYS A 74 -10.03 -4.10 -8.37
C LYS A 74 -9.26 -3.69 -9.62
N LYS A 75 -9.61 -2.58 -10.26
CA LYS A 75 -8.90 -2.06 -11.43
C LYS A 75 -7.47 -1.67 -11.06
N ALA A 76 -7.27 -1.00 -9.94
CA ALA A 76 -5.93 -0.70 -9.42
C ALA A 76 -5.12 -2.00 -9.16
N CYS A 77 -5.74 -3.05 -8.62
CA CYS A 77 -5.08 -4.36 -8.51
C CYS A 77 -4.69 -4.97 -9.87
N GLN A 78 -5.54 -4.82 -10.90
CA GLN A 78 -5.21 -5.29 -12.25
C GLN A 78 -4.03 -4.54 -12.86
N ILE A 79 -3.87 -3.25 -12.53
CA ILE A 79 -2.72 -2.44 -12.94
C ILE A 79 -1.47 -2.89 -12.18
N ALA A 80 -1.57 -3.03 -10.85
CA ALA A 80 -0.48 -3.52 -9.99
C ALA A 80 0.06 -4.89 -10.43
N ALA A 81 -0.84 -5.79 -10.85
CA ALA A 81 -0.46 -7.12 -11.36
C ALA A 81 0.43 -7.05 -12.62
N ARG A 82 0.34 -5.99 -13.44
CA ARG A 82 1.23 -5.81 -14.61
C ARG A 82 2.69 -5.60 -14.22
N PHE A 83 2.92 -5.13 -13.00
CA PHE A 83 4.24 -4.92 -12.41
C PHE A 83 4.66 -6.06 -11.46
N GLY A 84 3.93 -7.18 -11.46
CA GLY A 84 4.23 -8.35 -10.63
C GLY A 84 3.81 -8.22 -9.16
N ILE A 85 3.07 -7.18 -8.79
CA ILE A 85 2.61 -6.95 -7.43
C ILE A 85 1.37 -7.79 -7.15
N THR A 86 1.47 -8.70 -6.18
CA THR A 86 0.44 -9.72 -5.89
C THR A 86 0.06 -9.84 -4.40
N ASP A 87 0.72 -9.07 -3.53
CA ASP A 87 0.42 -9.01 -2.10
C ASP A 87 0.22 -7.55 -1.67
N LEU A 88 -0.74 -6.89 -2.33
CA LEU A 88 -1.10 -5.50 -2.08
C LEU A 88 -2.58 -5.40 -1.73
N LYS A 89 -2.91 -4.63 -0.70
CA LYS A 89 -4.28 -4.20 -0.42
C LYS A 89 -4.48 -2.81 -1.02
N VAL A 90 -5.53 -2.65 -1.81
CA VAL A 90 -5.95 -1.34 -2.32
C VAL A 90 -7.15 -0.86 -1.52
N GLU A 91 -7.09 0.39 -1.07
CA GLU A 91 -8.18 1.08 -0.37
C GLU A 91 -8.55 2.34 -1.14
N VAL A 92 -9.83 2.63 -1.23
CA VAL A 92 -10.37 3.75 -2.02
C VAL A 92 -11.01 4.74 -1.08
N TYR A 93 -10.64 6.01 -1.24
CA TYR A 93 -11.09 7.11 -0.39
C TYR A 93 -11.75 8.22 -1.20
N ASP A 94 -12.75 8.87 -0.61
CA ASP A 94 -13.43 10.02 -1.22
C ASP A 94 -12.53 11.26 -1.16
N ILE A 95 -11.97 11.65 -2.30
CA ILE A 95 -11.02 12.76 -2.37
C ILE A 95 -11.68 14.11 -2.03
N LEU A 96 -12.98 14.28 -2.31
CA LEU A 96 -13.68 15.52 -2.03
C LEU A 96 -13.96 15.65 -0.53
N LYS A 97 -14.26 14.54 0.16
CA LYS A 97 -14.44 14.54 1.61
C LYS A 97 -13.14 14.85 2.37
N ILE A 98 -12.02 14.29 1.91
CA ILE A 98 -10.70 14.61 2.45
C ILE A 98 -10.42 16.11 2.29
N GLN A 99 -10.68 16.67 1.11
CA GLN A 99 -10.41 18.09 0.83
C GLN A 99 -11.31 19.06 1.61
N GLN A 100 -12.58 18.69 1.83
CA GLN A 100 -13.57 19.58 2.44
C GLN A 100 -13.64 19.47 3.96
N PHE A 101 -13.42 18.27 4.50
CA PHE A 101 -13.71 17.96 5.90
C PHE A 101 -12.54 17.29 6.63
N GLU A 102 -11.38 17.11 5.97
CA GLU A 102 -10.25 16.33 6.47
C GLU A 102 -10.63 14.89 6.87
N GLU A 103 -11.73 14.38 6.30
CA GLU A 103 -12.32 13.09 6.66
C GLU A 103 -11.87 12.00 5.68
N TRP A 104 -11.19 10.99 6.21
CA TRP A 104 -10.77 9.81 5.47
C TRP A 104 -11.87 8.76 5.47
N MET A 105 -12.77 8.85 4.49
CA MET A 105 -13.87 7.90 4.34
C MET A 105 -13.47 6.79 3.37
N LEU A 106 -13.31 5.56 3.89
CA LEU A 106 -13.08 4.37 3.08
C LEU A 106 -14.38 4.00 2.34
N ILE A 107 -14.35 4.10 1.01
CA ILE A 107 -15.52 3.90 0.12
C ILE A 107 -15.35 2.70 -0.82
N GLY A 108 -14.21 2.01 -0.77
CA GLY A 108 -13.98 0.78 -1.52
C GLY A 108 -12.68 0.11 -1.13
N LYS A 109 -12.55 -1.19 -1.40
CA LYS A 109 -11.31 -1.94 -1.15
C LYS A 109 -11.19 -3.19 -2.01
N SER A 110 -9.95 -3.61 -2.26
CA SER A 110 -9.64 -4.88 -2.91
C SER A 110 -8.31 -5.42 -2.40
N SER A 111 -8.15 -6.74 -2.38
CA SER A 111 -6.87 -7.40 -2.14
C SER A 111 -6.37 -7.97 -3.45
N CYS A 112 -5.16 -7.58 -3.85
CA CYS A 112 -4.56 -7.90 -5.14
C CYS A 112 -3.97 -9.32 -5.15
N LYS A 113 -4.73 -10.31 -4.69
CA LYS A 113 -4.31 -11.70 -4.73
C LYS A 113 -4.46 -12.24 -6.15
N PRO A 114 -3.56 -13.12 -6.61
CA PRO A 114 -3.78 -13.86 -7.84
C PRO A 114 -5.12 -14.62 -7.72
N LYS A 115 -5.94 -14.58 -8.77
CA LYS A 115 -7.17 -15.39 -8.80
C LYS A 115 -6.77 -16.85 -8.60
N GLN A 116 -7.28 -17.45 -7.54
CA GLN A 116 -7.10 -18.86 -7.22
C GLN A 116 -7.86 -19.73 -8.22
#